data_AF-A0A928MNQ3-F1
#
_entry.id   AF-A0A928MNQ3-F1
#
_cell.length_a   1.000
_cell.length_b   1.000
_cell.length_c   1.000
_cell.angle_alpha   90.00
_cell.angle_beta   90.00
_cell.angle_gamma   90.00
#
_symmetry.space_group_name_H-M   'P 1'
#
loop_
_entity.id
_entity.type
_entity.pdbx_description
1 polymer ?
#
loop_
_entity_poly.entity_id
_entity_poly.type
_entity_poly.pdbx_seq_one_letter_code
_entity_poly.pdbx_strand_id
1 'polypeptide(L)'
;LEAPGHYTTARDVALMSCALLRHPDILDFTTIWTDTIRDGAFGLTNTNKLLRTFPGMIGLKTGYTKNAGYCLSGAAERDGMTLVAVVLGGRTSGERNEDVAALLNYGFANYCQASLTPDQPLLPIPVDMGRQETVGVVLGQIEPLLLRRGSLERLEKRVELPDRLDAPVAEGEQVGTFTVLLDGETLQTIPVVAAQPVERLTIMDLWGALLRTLCLQGN
;
A
#
# COMPACT_ATOMS: atom_id res chain seq x y z
N LEU A 1 3.63 -1.70 -34.76
CA LEU A 1 4.60 -1.19 -35.76
C LEU A 1 5.95 -1.11 -35.08
N GLU A 2 7.01 -1.54 -35.75
CA GLU A 2 8.40 -1.46 -35.26
C GLU A 2 9.03 -0.14 -35.71
N ALA A 3 9.84 0.50 -34.87
CA ALA A 3 10.50 1.77 -35.18
C ALA A 3 11.92 1.80 -34.59
N PRO A 4 12.92 2.32 -35.32
CA PRO A 4 14.26 2.52 -34.77
C PRO A 4 14.22 3.38 -33.50
N GLY A 5 15.01 2.99 -32.48
CA GLY A 5 15.03 3.68 -31.18
C GLY A 5 13.81 3.43 -30.28
N HIS A 6 12.83 2.64 -30.71
CA HIS A 6 11.70 2.24 -29.87
C HIS A 6 12.03 0.93 -29.15
N TYR A 7 12.59 1.05 -27.95
CA TYR A 7 12.96 -0.08 -27.10
C TYR A 7 12.52 0.16 -25.65
N THR A 8 12.51 -0.92 -24.87
CA THR A 8 12.24 -0.90 -23.44
C THR A 8 12.91 -2.10 -22.80
N THR A 9 12.87 -2.21 -21.47
CA THR A 9 13.38 -3.35 -20.71
C THR A 9 12.26 -4.01 -19.93
N ALA A 10 12.47 -5.25 -19.47
CA ALA A 10 11.50 -5.92 -18.59
C ALA A 10 11.24 -5.10 -17.31
N ARG A 11 12.28 -4.45 -16.77
CA ARG A 11 12.18 -3.57 -15.60
C ARG A 11 11.29 -2.36 -15.88
N ASP A 12 11.50 -1.68 -17.00
CA ASP A 12 10.71 -0.48 -17.35
C ASP A 12 9.25 -0.84 -17.61
N VAL A 13 8.99 -1.97 -18.29
CA VAL A 13 7.64 -2.49 -18.46
C VAL A 13 6.99 -2.82 -17.12
N ALA A 14 7.73 -3.42 -16.18
CA ALA A 14 7.21 -3.69 -14.84
C ALA A 14 6.85 -2.39 -14.10
N LEU A 15 7.72 -1.38 -14.14
CA LEU A 15 7.46 -0.06 -13.54
C LEU A 15 6.24 0.62 -14.16
N MET A 16 6.13 0.64 -15.50
CA MET A 16 4.95 1.16 -16.19
C MET A 16 3.68 0.40 -15.83
N SER A 17 3.76 -0.93 -15.71
CA SER A 17 2.61 -1.75 -15.33
C SER A 17 2.16 -1.46 -13.90
N CYS A 18 3.10 -1.34 -12.96
CA CYS A 18 2.80 -0.94 -11.58
C CYS A 18 2.21 0.49 -11.50
N ALA A 19 2.73 1.42 -12.30
CA ALA A 19 2.17 2.78 -12.38
C ALA A 19 0.73 2.76 -12.93
N LEU A 20 0.48 1.99 -13.99
CA LEU A 20 -0.83 1.84 -14.60
C LEU A 20 -1.85 1.25 -13.61
N LEU A 21 -1.47 0.23 -12.83
CA LEU A 21 -2.34 -0.40 -11.85
C LEU A 21 -2.72 0.50 -10.67
N ARG A 22 -2.12 1.69 -10.52
CA ARG A 22 -2.58 2.70 -9.57
C ARG A 22 -3.87 3.40 -10.02
N HIS A 23 -4.29 3.20 -11.26
CA HIS A 23 -5.55 3.69 -11.80
C HIS A 23 -6.58 2.54 -11.80
N PRO A 24 -7.49 2.45 -10.82
CA PRO A 24 -8.36 1.29 -10.63
C PRO A 24 -9.23 0.99 -11.86
N ASP A 25 -9.68 2.03 -12.57
CA ASP A 25 -10.50 1.95 -13.78
C ASP A 25 -9.84 1.12 -14.90
N ILE A 26 -8.51 0.92 -14.88
CA ILE A 26 -7.86 0.10 -15.90
C ILE A 26 -8.33 -1.36 -15.86
N LEU A 27 -8.72 -1.84 -14.68
CA LEU A 27 -9.15 -3.22 -14.46
C LEU A 27 -10.47 -3.51 -15.16
N ASP A 28 -11.32 -2.49 -15.37
CA ASP A 28 -12.55 -2.61 -16.14
C ASP A 28 -12.28 -3.00 -17.60
N PHE A 29 -11.06 -2.75 -18.10
CA PHE A 29 -10.65 -3.08 -19.46
C PHE A 29 -9.74 -4.31 -19.52
N THR A 30 -8.73 -4.40 -18.65
CA THR A 30 -7.71 -5.46 -18.74
C THR A 30 -8.24 -6.84 -18.37
N THR A 31 -9.36 -6.91 -17.65
CA THR A 31 -10.01 -8.16 -17.22
C THR A 31 -11.06 -8.67 -18.21
N ILE A 32 -11.45 -7.87 -19.21
CA ILE A 32 -12.43 -8.28 -20.23
C ILE A 32 -11.88 -9.48 -21.01
N TRP A 33 -12.60 -10.59 -20.99
CA TRP A 33 -12.23 -11.80 -21.72
C TRP A 33 -12.57 -11.70 -23.21
N THR A 34 -13.78 -11.27 -23.51
CA THR A 34 -14.27 -11.07 -24.89
C THR A 34 -15.09 -9.81 -24.95
N ASP A 35 -14.93 -9.07 -26.05
CA ASP A 35 -15.73 -7.90 -26.36
C ASP A 35 -16.03 -7.86 -27.85
N THR A 36 -16.85 -6.90 -28.28
CA THR A 36 -17.13 -6.65 -29.69
C THR A 36 -16.87 -5.21 -30.04
N ILE A 37 -16.49 -4.98 -31.30
CA ILE A 37 -16.36 -3.64 -31.87
C ILE A 37 -17.24 -3.54 -33.12
N ARG A 38 -17.50 -2.31 -33.57
CA ARG A 38 -18.32 -2.00 -34.75
C ARG A 38 -19.72 -2.59 -34.62
N ASP A 39 -20.39 -2.22 -33.53
CA ASP A 39 -21.78 -2.60 -33.22
C ASP A 39 -22.01 -4.14 -33.26
N GLY A 40 -21.07 -4.90 -32.71
CA GLY A 40 -21.16 -6.36 -32.66
C GLY A 40 -20.63 -7.09 -33.90
N ALA A 41 -20.22 -6.38 -34.96
CA ALA A 41 -19.78 -7.01 -36.20
C ALA A 41 -18.44 -7.75 -36.10
N PHE A 42 -17.62 -7.45 -35.09
CA PHE A 42 -16.33 -8.11 -34.90
C PHE A 42 -16.05 -8.40 -33.43
N GLY A 43 -15.87 -9.69 -33.10
CA GLY A 43 -15.49 -10.15 -31.77
C GLY A 43 -13.98 -10.07 -31.55
N LEU A 44 -13.60 -9.63 -30.36
CA LEU A 44 -12.24 -9.63 -29.85
C LEU A 44 -12.15 -10.57 -28.66
N THR A 45 -11.16 -11.44 -28.68
CA THR A 45 -10.81 -12.26 -27.52
C THR A 45 -9.50 -11.75 -26.96
N ASN A 46 -9.44 -11.64 -25.63
CA ASN A 46 -8.23 -11.20 -24.96
C ASN A 46 -7.07 -12.16 -25.27
N THR A 47 -6.00 -11.58 -25.77
CA THR A 47 -4.77 -12.32 -26.11
C THR A 47 -4.05 -12.87 -24.87
N ASN A 48 -4.30 -12.31 -23.68
CA ASN A 48 -3.79 -12.84 -22.42
C ASN A 48 -4.66 -14.01 -21.95
N LYS A 49 -4.28 -15.23 -22.35
CA LYS A 49 -5.00 -16.46 -21.97
C LYS A 49 -4.98 -16.73 -20.46
N LEU A 50 -4.02 -16.18 -19.73
CA LEU A 50 -3.90 -16.40 -18.28
C LEU A 50 -5.08 -15.83 -17.48
N LEU A 51 -5.83 -14.86 -18.04
CA LEU A 51 -7.06 -14.36 -17.41
C LEU A 51 -8.07 -15.47 -17.07
N ARG A 52 -8.07 -16.55 -17.86
CA ARG A 52 -8.99 -17.68 -17.66
C ARG A 52 -8.38 -18.84 -16.89
N THR A 53 -7.06 -18.95 -16.84
CA THR A 53 -6.38 -20.17 -16.37
C THR A 53 -5.55 -19.93 -15.11
N PHE A 54 -5.21 -18.69 -14.79
CA PHE A 54 -4.41 -18.35 -13.62
C PHE A 54 -5.27 -17.63 -12.58
N PRO A 55 -5.49 -18.23 -11.39
CA PRO A 55 -6.29 -17.62 -10.35
C PRO A 55 -5.72 -16.27 -9.88
N GLY A 56 -6.59 -15.26 -9.83
CA GLY A 56 -6.25 -13.89 -9.43
C GLY A 56 -5.65 -13.04 -10.55
N MET A 57 -5.59 -13.53 -11.80
CA MET A 57 -5.08 -12.74 -12.93
C MET A 57 -5.98 -11.55 -13.23
N ILE A 58 -5.40 -10.35 -13.30
CA ILE A 58 -6.10 -9.08 -13.54
C ILE A 58 -5.63 -8.35 -14.81
N GLY A 59 -4.63 -8.88 -15.53
CA GLY A 59 -4.11 -8.26 -16.73
C GLY A 59 -2.69 -8.72 -17.11
N LEU A 60 -1.92 -7.97 -17.90
CA LEU A 60 -2.29 -6.70 -18.54
C LEU A 60 -2.15 -6.79 -20.06
N LYS A 61 -0.96 -7.07 -20.58
CA LYS A 61 -0.70 -6.88 -22.02
C LYS A 61 0.26 -7.90 -22.60
N THR A 62 -0.16 -8.50 -23.70
CA THR A 62 0.70 -9.30 -24.58
C THR A 62 1.33 -8.44 -25.68
N GLY A 63 2.48 -8.85 -26.21
CA GLY A 63 3.08 -8.28 -27.42
C GLY A 63 3.72 -9.38 -28.25
N TYR A 64 3.71 -9.22 -29.58
CA TYR A 64 4.42 -10.10 -30.49
C TYR A 64 4.81 -9.37 -31.76
N THR A 65 6.08 -9.52 -32.14
CA THR A 65 6.55 -9.33 -33.51
C THR A 65 7.60 -10.40 -33.81
N LYS A 66 7.97 -10.56 -35.09
CA LYS A 66 9.02 -11.50 -35.48
C LYS A 66 10.36 -11.18 -34.80
N ASN A 67 10.67 -9.90 -34.59
CA ASN A 67 11.93 -9.47 -33.99
C ASN A 67 11.89 -9.46 -32.45
N ALA A 68 10.73 -9.12 -31.86
CA ALA A 68 10.60 -9.02 -30.39
C ALA A 68 10.28 -10.36 -29.70
N GLY A 69 9.83 -11.37 -30.44
CA GLY A 69 9.33 -12.63 -29.86
C GLY A 69 8.01 -12.44 -29.12
N TYR A 70 7.63 -13.43 -28.30
CA TYR A 70 6.41 -13.39 -27.49
C TYR A 70 6.66 -12.72 -26.14
N CYS A 71 5.99 -11.60 -25.89
CA CYS A 71 6.14 -10.79 -24.69
C CYS A 71 4.83 -10.74 -23.88
N LEU A 72 4.91 -10.68 -22.55
CA LEU A 72 3.77 -10.44 -21.67
C LEU A 72 4.20 -9.74 -20.39
N SER A 73 3.43 -8.70 -20.04
CA SER A 73 3.32 -8.19 -18.69
C SER A 73 2.01 -8.72 -18.10
N GLY A 74 2.13 -9.70 -17.19
CA GLY A 74 1.01 -10.30 -16.47
C GLY A 74 0.96 -9.75 -15.06
N ALA A 75 -0.25 -9.43 -14.57
CA ALA A 75 -0.45 -9.08 -13.17
C ALA A 75 -1.54 -9.92 -12.55
N ALA A 76 -1.32 -10.33 -11.31
CA ALA A 76 -2.29 -11.05 -10.52
C ALA A 76 -2.33 -10.49 -9.10
N GLU A 77 -3.49 -10.60 -8.48
CA GLU A 77 -3.72 -10.23 -7.08
C GLU A 77 -4.13 -11.47 -6.27
N ARG A 78 -3.53 -11.62 -5.08
CA ARG A 78 -3.93 -12.61 -4.07
C ARG A 78 -3.74 -11.98 -2.69
N ASP A 79 -4.74 -12.13 -1.82
CA ASP A 79 -4.68 -11.69 -0.41
C ASP A 79 -4.24 -10.21 -0.24
N GLY A 80 -4.72 -9.32 -1.12
CA GLY A 80 -4.36 -7.89 -1.11
C GLY A 80 -2.94 -7.58 -1.59
N MET A 81 -2.19 -8.57 -2.08
CA MET A 81 -0.88 -8.40 -2.70
C MET A 81 -0.99 -8.56 -4.21
N THR A 82 -0.64 -7.50 -4.95
CA THR A 82 -0.56 -7.53 -6.41
C THR A 82 0.88 -7.70 -6.87
N LEU A 83 1.12 -8.67 -7.74
CA LEU A 83 2.43 -8.92 -8.36
C LEU A 83 2.34 -8.76 -9.88
N VAL A 84 3.40 -8.19 -10.44
CA VAL A 84 3.61 -8.07 -11.89
C VAL A 84 4.79 -8.95 -12.30
N ALA A 85 4.60 -9.79 -13.31
CA ALA A 85 5.65 -10.57 -13.94
C ALA A 85 5.76 -10.19 -15.42
N VAL A 86 6.99 -9.89 -15.86
CA VAL A 86 7.28 -9.48 -17.23
C VAL A 86 8.23 -10.47 -17.88
N VAL A 87 7.80 -11.04 -19.01
CA VAL A 87 8.61 -11.89 -19.87
C VAL A 87 8.68 -11.24 -21.25
N LEU A 88 9.88 -11.05 -21.78
CA LEU A 88 10.14 -10.51 -23.12
C LEU A 88 10.91 -11.56 -23.93
N GLY A 89 10.68 -11.64 -25.25
CA GLY A 89 11.48 -12.51 -26.12
C GLY A 89 11.16 -14.01 -26.01
N GLY A 90 9.99 -14.40 -25.52
CA GLY A 90 9.58 -15.80 -25.45
C GLY A 90 9.50 -16.45 -26.85
N ARG A 91 9.81 -17.74 -26.95
CA ARG A 91 9.89 -18.43 -28.27
C ARG A 91 8.51 -18.80 -28.79
N THR A 92 7.61 -19.21 -27.90
CA THR A 92 6.21 -19.53 -28.21
C THR A 92 5.25 -18.81 -27.27
N SER A 93 3.99 -18.68 -27.68
CA SER A 93 2.96 -18.12 -26.79
C SER A 93 2.68 -19.00 -25.58
N GLY A 94 2.90 -20.32 -25.67
CA GLY A 94 2.68 -21.26 -24.58
C GLY A 94 3.74 -21.11 -23.49
N GLU A 95 5.01 -21.23 -23.88
CA GLU A 95 6.16 -21.04 -22.99
C GLU A 95 6.12 -19.69 -22.27
N ARG A 96 5.85 -18.59 -23.00
CA ARG A 96 5.70 -17.26 -22.41
C ARG A 96 4.63 -17.23 -21.30
N ASN A 97 3.52 -17.95 -21.48
CA ASN A 97 2.44 -17.97 -20.50
C ASN A 97 2.84 -18.80 -19.27
N GLU A 98 3.52 -19.93 -19.49
CA GLU A 98 4.07 -20.79 -18.43
C GLU A 98 5.12 -20.06 -17.60
N ASP A 99 6.03 -19.32 -18.25
CA ASP A 99 7.07 -18.52 -17.57
C ASP A 99 6.45 -17.44 -16.68
N VAL A 100 5.46 -16.69 -17.18
CA VAL A 100 4.76 -15.67 -16.38
C VAL A 100 4.02 -16.31 -15.21
N ALA A 101 3.33 -17.44 -15.43
CA ALA A 101 2.65 -18.16 -14.36
C ALA A 101 3.64 -18.68 -13.31
N ALA A 102 4.81 -19.20 -13.72
CA ALA A 102 5.85 -19.67 -12.84
C ALA A 102 6.44 -18.54 -11.98
N LEU A 103 6.72 -17.37 -12.59
CA LEU A 103 7.21 -16.19 -11.87
C LEU A 103 6.19 -15.68 -10.84
N LEU A 104 4.92 -15.58 -11.21
CA LEU A 104 3.86 -15.16 -10.29
C LEU A 104 3.70 -16.17 -9.15
N ASN A 105 3.66 -17.46 -9.45
CA ASN A 105 3.58 -18.50 -8.42
C ASN A 105 4.79 -18.47 -7.48
N TYR A 106 6.00 -18.29 -8.02
CA TYR A 106 7.19 -18.11 -7.19
C TYR A 106 7.05 -16.89 -6.27
N GLY A 107 6.60 -15.76 -6.79
CA GLY A 107 6.37 -14.55 -6.01
C GLY A 107 5.37 -14.78 -4.87
N PHE A 108 4.19 -15.32 -5.18
CA PHE A 108 3.16 -15.60 -4.18
C PHE A 108 3.56 -16.68 -3.16
N ALA A 109 4.36 -17.68 -3.56
CA ALA A 109 4.81 -18.75 -2.68
C ALA A 109 5.89 -18.28 -1.70
N ASN A 110 6.74 -17.32 -2.10
CA ASN A 110 7.90 -16.93 -1.31
C ASN A 110 7.72 -15.59 -0.58
N TYR A 111 6.83 -14.73 -1.06
CA TYR A 111 6.65 -13.38 -0.54
C TYR A 111 5.21 -13.13 -0.08
N CYS A 112 5.08 -12.14 0.81
CA CYS A 112 3.82 -11.63 1.32
C CYS A 112 3.98 -10.15 1.69
N GLN A 113 2.88 -9.41 1.68
CA GLN A 113 2.83 -8.05 2.19
C GLN A 113 2.67 -8.09 3.72
N ALA A 114 3.52 -7.40 4.45
CA ALA A 114 3.44 -7.31 5.91
C ALA A 114 2.31 -6.37 6.33
N SER A 115 1.52 -6.77 7.34
CA SER A 115 0.57 -5.87 7.99
C SER A 115 1.29 -5.01 9.01
N LEU A 116 1.41 -3.71 8.73
CA LEU A 116 2.15 -2.76 9.54
C LEU A 116 1.22 -2.03 10.53
N THR A 117 0.45 -2.79 11.28
CA THR A 117 -0.36 -2.26 12.39
C THR A 117 0.33 -2.51 13.73
N PRO A 118 0.24 -1.60 14.71
CA PRO A 118 0.71 -1.85 16.06
C PRO A 118 -0.04 -3.04 16.68
N ASP A 119 0.62 -3.79 17.56
CA ASP A 119 0.01 -4.97 18.18
C ASP A 119 -0.98 -4.60 19.30
N GLN A 120 -0.86 -3.38 19.83
CA GLN A 120 -1.80 -2.79 20.79
C GLN A 120 -2.39 -1.50 20.21
N PRO A 121 -3.66 -1.17 20.52
CA PRO A 121 -4.24 0.11 20.13
C PRO A 121 -3.41 1.27 20.67
N LEU A 122 -3.22 2.31 19.84
CA LEU A 122 -2.58 3.54 20.29
C LEU A 122 -3.50 4.26 21.27
N LEU A 123 -3.03 4.48 22.49
CA LEU A 123 -3.78 5.16 23.53
C LEU A 123 -3.67 6.69 23.37
N PRO A 124 -4.72 7.46 23.72
CA PRO A 124 -4.63 8.91 23.78
C PRO A 124 -3.54 9.36 24.76
N ILE A 125 -2.78 10.39 24.39
CA ILE A 125 -1.71 10.94 25.21
C ILE A 125 -2.25 12.10 26.06
N PRO A 126 -2.01 12.14 27.38
CA PRO A 126 -2.36 13.28 28.22
C PRO A 126 -1.70 14.59 27.75
N VAL A 127 -2.45 15.69 27.77
CA VAL A 127 -1.97 17.01 27.36
C VAL A 127 -2.02 17.99 28.53
N ASP A 128 -0.84 18.47 28.92
CA ASP A 128 -0.67 19.50 29.93
C ASP A 128 -1.10 20.87 29.40
N MET A 129 -1.85 21.60 30.23
CA MET A 129 -2.38 22.93 29.93
C MET A 129 -3.21 22.99 28.64
N GLY A 130 -3.77 21.86 28.19
CA GLY A 130 -4.67 21.77 27.04
C GLY A 130 -6.12 22.04 27.41
N ARG A 131 -6.88 22.62 26.46
CA ARG A 131 -8.35 22.69 26.55
C ARG A 131 -9.01 21.31 26.56
N GLN A 132 -8.30 20.30 26.07
CA GLN A 132 -8.63 18.88 26.22
C GLN A 132 -7.54 18.22 27.08
N GLU A 133 -7.94 17.28 27.92
CA GLU A 133 -7.00 16.58 28.82
C GLU A 133 -6.14 15.54 28.09
N THR A 134 -6.57 15.10 26.91
CA THR A 134 -5.86 14.12 26.08
C THR A 134 -5.96 14.46 24.59
N VAL A 135 -5.02 13.94 23.80
CA VAL A 135 -5.05 13.96 22.34
C VAL A 135 -5.00 12.53 21.80
N GLY A 136 -5.89 12.22 20.86
CA GLY A 136 -5.86 10.95 20.13
C GLY A 136 -4.68 10.93 19.17
N VAL A 137 -4.13 9.75 18.89
CA VAL A 137 -3.00 9.61 17.96
C VAL A 137 -3.28 8.56 16.90
N VAL A 138 -2.75 8.78 15.71
CA VAL A 138 -2.89 7.88 14.55
C VAL A 138 -1.55 7.69 13.88
N LEU A 139 -1.39 6.55 13.19
CA LEU A 139 -0.23 6.37 12.31
C LEU A 139 -0.35 7.29 11.10
N GLY A 140 0.78 7.86 10.69
CA GLY A 140 0.91 8.52 9.40
C GLY A 140 0.84 7.52 8.24
N GLN A 141 1.25 7.98 7.06
CA GLN A 141 1.19 7.15 5.85
C GLN A 141 2.07 5.90 5.97
N ILE A 142 1.45 4.74 5.73
CA ILE A 142 2.11 3.44 5.74
C ILE A 142 2.38 3.02 4.30
N GLU A 143 3.64 2.78 3.99
CA GLU A 143 4.01 2.13 2.73
C GLU A 143 3.93 0.60 2.87
N PRO A 144 3.38 -0.12 1.88
CA PRO A 144 3.32 -1.58 1.92
C PRO A 144 4.73 -2.18 1.85
N LEU A 145 5.02 -3.09 2.78
CA LEU A 145 6.32 -3.75 2.90
C LEU A 145 6.24 -5.20 2.40
N LEU A 146 7.00 -5.52 1.36
CA LEU A 146 7.08 -6.88 0.82
C LEU A 146 8.20 -7.66 1.53
N LEU A 147 7.84 -8.79 2.14
CA LEU A 147 8.78 -9.64 2.86
C LEU A 147 8.72 -11.08 2.37
N ARG A 148 9.78 -11.84 2.66
CA ARG A 148 9.73 -13.30 2.54
C ARG A 148 8.77 -13.85 3.59
N ARG A 149 7.93 -14.83 3.21
CA ARG A 149 6.89 -15.38 4.10
C ARG A 149 7.39 -15.82 5.49
N GLY A 150 8.54 -16.48 5.55
CA GLY A 150 9.14 -16.90 6.83
C GLY A 150 9.72 -15.77 7.70
N SER A 151 9.65 -14.52 7.24
CA SER A 151 10.16 -13.36 8.01
C SER A 151 9.08 -12.66 8.83
N LEU A 152 7.79 -12.93 8.57
CA LEU A 152 6.70 -12.27 9.30
C LEU A 152 6.73 -12.52 10.81
N GLU A 153 7.00 -13.76 11.22
CA GLU A 153 7.04 -14.14 12.64
C GLU A 153 8.21 -13.52 13.41
N ARG A 154 9.23 -13.02 12.68
CA ARG A 154 10.42 -12.38 13.24
C ARG A 154 10.35 -10.86 13.18
N LEU A 155 9.23 -10.31 12.71
CA LEU A 155 9.03 -8.87 12.74
C LEU A 155 8.82 -8.40 14.17
N GLU A 156 9.62 -7.42 14.56
CA GLU A 156 9.42 -6.66 15.78
C GLU A 156 8.78 -5.32 15.44
N LYS A 157 7.79 -4.93 16.23
CA LYS A 157 7.08 -3.66 16.09
C LYS A 157 7.22 -2.88 17.38
N ARG A 158 7.72 -1.66 17.31
CA ARG A 158 7.96 -0.80 18.46
C ARG A 158 7.23 0.52 18.28
N VAL A 159 6.45 0.89 19.29
CA VAL A 159 5.79 2.19 19.36
C VAL A 159 6.49 2.99 20.46
N GLU A 160 6.96 4.18 20.11
CA GLU A 160 7.54 5.13 21.06
C GLU A 160 6.63 6.37 21.08
N LEU A 161 6.00 6.59 22.23
CA LEU A 161 5.16 7.75 22.49
C LEU A 161 5.60 8.41 23.81
N PRO A 162 5.50 9.74 23.91
CA PRO A 162 5.75 10.44 25.16
C PRO A 162 4.63 10.17 26.17
N ASP A 163 4.96 10.17 27.46
CA ASP A 163 3.99 9.98 28.53
C ASP A 163 2.98 11.14 28.61
N ARG A 164 3.39 12.36 28.21
CA ARG A 164 2.59 13.59 28.21
C ARG A 164 3.07 14.54 27.11
N LEU A 165 2.19 15.42 26.67
CA LEU A 165 2.47 16.52 25.73
C LEU A 165 2.11 17.86 26.36
N ASP A 166 2.75 18.95 25.94
CA ASP A 166 2.38 20.31 26.34
C ASP A 166 1.52 20.98 25.25
N ALA A 167 0.45 21.66 25.64
CA ALA A 167 -0.34 22.45 24.70
C ALA A 167 0.37 23.75 24.27
N PRO A 168 0.21 24.21 23.01
CA PRO A 168 -0.70 23.67 21.99
C PRO A 168 -0.11 22.49 21.20
N VAL A 169 -0.97 21.55 20.80
CA VAL A 169 -0.66 20.45 19.88
C VAL A 169 -1.46 20.66 18.59
N ALA A 170 -0.80 20.64 17.43
CA ALA A 170 -1.48 20.79 16.14
C ALA A 170 -1.94 19.43 15.59
N GLU A 171 -3.03 19.42 14.82
CA GLU A 171 -3.44 18.24 14.06
C GLU A 171 -2.35 17.86 13.05
N GLY A 172 -2.03 16.57 12.97
CA GLY A 172 -0.96 16.07 12.11
C GLY A 172 0.46 16.32 12.63
N GLU A 173 0.61 16.96 13.80
CA GLU A 173 1.91 17.09 14.46
C GLU A 173 2.45 15.71 14.85
N GLN A 174 3.72 15.45 14.53
CA GLN A 174 4.36 14.21 14.93
C GLN A 174 4.64 14.22 16.43
N VAL A 175 4.01 13.28 17.13
CA VAL A 175 4.13 13.12 18.59
C VAL A 175 4.90 11.87 18.98
N GLY A 176 5.15 10.95 18.05
CA GLY A 176 5.90 9.73 18.31
C GLY A 176 6.32 9.00 17.05
N THR A 177 6.77 7.76 17.22
CA THR A 177 7.26 6.91 16.13
C THR A 177 6.77 5.47 16.29
N PHE A 178 6.47 4.85 15.15
CA PHE A 178 6.21 3.43 15.02
C PHE A 178 7.28 2.82 14.13
N THR A 179 8.13 1.98 14.70
CA THR A 179 9.29 1.39 14.04
C THR A 179 9.08 -0.11 13.84
N VAL A 180 9.29 -0.56 12.61
CA VAL A 180 9.20 -1.96 12.21
C VAL A 180 10.61 -2.48 11.95
N LEU A 181 11.00 -3.52 12.68
CA LEU A 181 12.32 -4.13 12.59
C LEU A 181 12.22 -5.59 12.17
N LEU A 182 13.25 -6.07 11.47
CA LEU A 182 13.45 -7.48 11.18
C LEU A 182 14.88 -7.85 11.52
N ASP A 183 15.07 -8.83 12.41
CA ASP A 183 16.39 -9.29 12.84
C ASP A 183 17.30 -8.14 13.34
N GLY A 184 16.71 -7.11 13.95
CA GLY A 184 17.40 -5.91 14.45
C GLY A 184 17.65 -4.80 13.43
N GLU A 185 17.37 -5.02 12.15
CA GLU A 185 17.43 -3.98 11.11
C GLU A 185 16.11 -3.23 11.03
N THR A 186 16.16 -1.89 11.00
CA THR A 186 14.95 -1.07 10.81
C THR A 186 14.52 -1.09 9.35
N LEU A 187 13.36 -1.69 9.08
CA LEU A 187 12.79 -1.74 7.74
C LEU A 187 12.01 -0.48 7.40
N GLN A 188 11.28 0.05 8.38
CA GLN A 188 10.45 1.25 8.19
C GLN A 188 10.20 1.96 9.52
N THR A 189 10.19 3.29 9.48
CA THR A 189 9.76 4.15 10.59
C THR A 189 8.61 5.01 10.11
N ILE A 190 7.48 4.91 10.81
CA ILE A 190 6.23 5.59 10.50
C ILE A 190 5.98 6.63 11.60
N PRO A 191 5.72 7.91 11.26
CA PRO A 191 5.40 8.91 12.26
C PRO A 191 4.04 8.60 12.90
N VAL A 192 3.96 8.74 14.22
CA VAL A 192 2.68 8.77 14.94
C VAL A 192 2.31 10.23 15.12
N VAL A 193 1.12 10.62 14.64
CA VAL A 193 0.68 12.01 14.59
C VAL A 193 -0.57 12.24 15.43
N ALA A 194 -0.74 13.47 15.93
CA ALA A 194 -1.95 13.90 16.62
C ALA A 194 -3.16 13.89 15.67
N ALA A 195 -4.23 13.24 16.09
CA ALA A 195 -5.44 13.06 15.27
C ALA A 195 -6.37 14.29 15.29
N GLN A 196 -6.18 15.20 16.23
CA GLN A 196 -6.92 16.45 16.36
C GLN A 196 -6.05 17.52 17.03
N PRO A 197 -6.37 18.82 16.88
CA PRO A 197 -5.63 19.87 17.57
C PRO A 197 -6.08 19.97 19.04
N VAL A 198 -5.13 20.29 19.93
CA VAL A 198 -5.38 20.65 21.33
C VAL A 198 -4.83 22.05 21.60
N GLU A 199 -5.73 23.02 21.69
CA GLU A 199 -5.37 24.40 22.03
C GLU A 199 -4.95 24.53 23.50
N ARG A 200 -4.12 25.52 23.79
CA ARG A 200 -3.72 25.87 25.15
C ARG A 200 -4.89 26.51 25.92
N LEU A 201 -5.01 26.18 27.20
CA LEU A 201 -5.91 26.87 28.13
C LEU A 201 -5.57 28.36 28.18
N THR A 202 -6.61 29.18 28.12
CA THR A 202 -6.48 30.62 28.33
C THR A 202 -6.54 30.95 29.82
N ILE A 203 -6.07 32.15 30.18
CA ILE A 203 -6.18 32.65 31.57
C ILE A 203 -7.64 32.63 32.06
N MET A 204 -8.61 32.94 31.18
CA MET A 204 -10.03 32.89 31.52
C MET A 204 -10.52 31.48 31.81
N ASP A 205 -10.03 30.49 31.08
CA ASP A 205 -10.38 29.07 31.31
C ASP A 205 -9.90 28.62 32.70
N LEU A 206 -8.69 29.03 33.09
CA LEU A 206 -8.09 28.75 34.40
C LEU A 206 -8.87 29.43 35.55
N TRP A 207 -9.21 30.71 35.40
CA TRP A 207 -10.04 31.43 36.39
C TRP A 207 -11.42 30.81 36.53
N GLY A 208 -12.05 30.44 35.41
CA GLY A 208 -13.34 29.77 35.42
C GLY A 208 -13.31 28.39 36.08
N ALA A 209 -12.21 27.65 35.93
CA ALA A 209 -12.01 26.38 36.64
C ALA A 209 -11.88 26.59 38.16
N LEU A 210 -11.05 27.55 38.59
CA LEU A 210 -10.83 27.88 40.01
C LEU A 210 -12.13 28.31 40.72
N LEU A 211 -12.93 29.17 40.08
CA LEU A 211 -14.21 29.63 40.65
C LEU A 211 -15.20 28.47 40.83
N ARG A 212 -15.24 27.52 39.88
CA ARG A 212 -16.11 26.34 39.97
C ARG A 212 -15.72 25.44 41.14
N THR A 213 -14.43 25.17 41.33
CA THR A 213 -13.95 24.37 42.48
C THR A 213 -14.24 25.06 43.81
N LEU A 214 -14.08 26.39 43.91
CA LEU A 214 -14.40 27.15 45.13
C LEU A 214 -15.91 27.19 45.43
N CYS A 215 -16.77 27.30 44.41
CA CYS A 215 -18.23 27.30 44.61
C CYS A 215 -18.79 25.91 44.93
N LEU A 216 -18.18 24.83 44.44
CA LEU A 216 -18.60 23.44 44.71
C LEU A 216 -18.15 22.92 46.09
N GLN A 217 -17.13 23.51 46.71
CA GLN A 217 -16.70 23.18 48.08
C GLN A 217 -17.44 23.99 49.17
N GLY A 218 -18.34 24.90 48.78
CA GLY A 218 -19.11 25.76 49.69
C GLY A 218 -20.54 25.29 50.00
N ASN A 219 -20.91 24.08 49.61
CA ASN A 219 -22.18 23.39 49.92
C ASN A 219 -21.88 22.05 50.60
#